data_AF-A0A6J7NZV3-F1
#
_entry.id   AF-A0A6J7NZV3-F1
#
_cell.length_a   1.000
_cell.length_b   1.000
_cell.length_c   1.000
_cell.angle_alpha   90.00
_cell.angle_beta   90.00
_cell.angle_gamma   90.00
#
_symmetry.space_group_name_H-M   'P 1'
#
loop_
_entity.id
_entity.type
_entity.pdbx_description
1 polymer ?
#
loop_
_entity_poly.entity_id
_entity_poly.type
_entity_poly.pdbx_seq_one_letter_code
_entity_poly.pdbx_strand_id
1 'polypeptide(L)'
;MREGLTAIVSIKLAEPQFEGQTKTKLGNTEAKSFTQKSVNEFLTQWFEKNPQEGKDIVRKSIDAAAARVAARKARDLSRNRKGLLEGRGMPGKLADCQWTDPSKCELYIVEGDSAGGSTKGGRDSRNQAVLPIRGKILNVEKARIDRVLQNNEVQALITALGTGVHEDFDIEKLRYHKIILMADADVDGQHIRTLLLTLLFRFMRPLIENGFVYLAQPPLYKIKWGGKDEVQYAFSDRERDGMIKIGLDAGKRLPKDDGIQRFKGLGEMPAKELWDTTMDPEHRVLIQVTLDDAAAADDLFSVLMGEDVEQRRAFIQRNAKDVRFLDI
;
A
#
# COMPACT_ATOMS: atom_id res chain seq x y z
N MET A 1 -1.93 23.29 11.49
CA MET A 1 -0.54 23.55 11.94
C MET A 1 0.50 22.80 11.11
N ARG A 2 0.55 21.45 11.12
CA ARG A 2 1.60 20.70 10.39
C ARG A 2 1.40 20.54 8.87
N GLU A 3 0.25 20.94 8.33
CA GLU A 3 -0.07 20.76 6.92
C GLU A 3 0.74 21.70 6.02
N GLY A 4 1.52 21.12 5.10
CA GLY A 4 2.42 21.87 4.23
C GLY A 4 3.57 22.55 4.96
N LEU A 5 3.98 21.99 6.11
CA LEU A 5 5.19 22.37 6.83
C LEU A 5 6.30 21.35 6.50
N THR A 6 7.44 21.85 6.02
CA THR A 6 8.67 21.06 5.92
C THR A 6 9.61 21.52 7.03
N ALA A 7 10.02 20.60 7.90
CA ALA A 7 10.88 20.90 9.04
C ALA A 7 11.88 19.77 9.25
N ILE A 8 13.13 20.13 9.57
CA ILE A 8 14.19 19.19 9.95
C ILE A 8 14.49 19.41 11.43
N VAL A 9 14.40 18.34 12.22
CA VAL A 9 14.73 18.36 13.64
C VAL A 9 15.92 17.45 13.87
N SER A 10 17.07 18.04 14.20
CA SER A 10 18.30 17.30 14.52
C SER A 10 18.66 17.55 15.99
N ILE A 11 18.79 16.48 16.75
CA ILE A 11 19.13 16.51 18.18
C ILE A 11 20.39 15.67 18.37
N LYS A 12 21.33 16.18 19.17
CA LYS A 12 22.54 15.46 19.57
C LYS A 12 22.43 15.09 21.05
N LEU A 13 22.59 13.81 21.36
CA LEU A 13 22.48 13.25 22.71
C LEU A 13 23.74 12.44 23.04
N ALA A 14 24.19 12.51 24.28
CA ALA A 14 25.33 11.71 24.74
C ALA A 14 24.96 10.22 24.85
N GLU A 15 23.78 9.92 25.42
CA GLU A 15 23.30 8.55 25.64
C GLU A 15 21.90 8.36 24.99
N PRO A 16 21.84 8.07 23.68
CA PRO A 16 20.56 7.87 23.01
C PRO A 16 19.96 6.50 23.36
N GLN A 17 18.70 6.51 23.79
CA GLN A 17 17.88 5.34 24.07
C GLN A 17 16.78 5.24 23.01
N PHE A 18 16.59 4.06 22.43
CA PHE A 18 15.58 3.84 21.41
C PHE A 18 14.57 2.78 21.83
N GLU A 19 13.31 2.98 21.44
CA GLU A 19 12.26 1.97 21.54
C GLU A 19 12.32 1.03 20.32
N GLY A 20 12.36 -0.28 20.59
CA GLY A 20 12.34 -1.31 19.55
C GLY A 20 13.69 -1.55 18.85
N GLN A 21 13.73 -2.63 18.06
CA GLN A 21 14.97 -3.13 17.45
C GLN A 21 15.49 -2.23 16.31
N THR A 22 14.61 -1.54 15.61
CA THR A 22 14.94 -0.72 14.42
C THR A 22 15.58 0.62 14.77
N LYS A 23 15.69 0.98 16.06
CA LYS A 23 16.26 2.24 16.55
C LYS A 23 15.66 3.50 15.88
N THR A 24 14.40 3.44 15.47
CA THR A 24 13.72 4.56 14.78
C THR A 24 13.01 5.51 15.72
N LYS A 25 12.57 5.03 16.90
CA LYS A 25 11.83 5.82 17.88
C LYS A 25 12.70 6.14 19.08
N LEU A 26 12.99 7.42 19.31
CA LEU A 26 13.80 7.88 20.44
C LEU A 26 12.96 7.88 21.74
N GLY A 27 13.47 7.23 22.78
CA GLY A 27 12.82 7.06 24.09
C GLY A 27 13.27 8.03 25.19
N ASN A 28 14.27 8.89 24.94
CA ASN A 28 14.76 9.85 25.94
C ASN A 28 13.69 10.92 26.28
N THR A 29 13.12 10.85 27.48
CA THR A 29 12.13 11.82 27.97
C THR A 29 12.71 13.23 28.14
N GLU A 30 13.99 13.34 28.49
CA GLU A 30 14.74 14.60 28.59
C GLU A 30 14.83 15.32 27.23
N ALA A 31 15.03 14.57 26.14
CA ALA A 31 15.12 15.12 24.79
C ALA A 31 13.80 15.79 24.39
N LYS A 32 12.67 15.16 24.72
CA LYS A 32 11.33 15.74 24.51
C LYS A 32 11.17 17.07 25.25
N SER A 33 11.46 17.09 26.55
CA SER A 33 11.33 18.30 27.38
C SER A 33 12.22 19.44 26.90
N PHE A 34 13.47 19.13 26.54
CA PHE A 34 14.42 20.09 25.99
C PHE A 34 13.94 20.67 24.66
N THR A 35 13.62 19.82 23.68
CA THR A 35 13.17 20.26 22.35
C THR A 35 11.89 21.07 22.44
N GLN A 36 10.93 20.67 23.29
CA GLN A 36 9.69 21.43 23.48
C GLN A 36 9.95 22.83 24.04
N LYS A 37 10.84 22.96 25.05
CA LYS A 37 11.21 24.26 25.62
C LYS A 37 11.85 25.16 24.57
N SER A 38 12.86 24.65 23.86
CA SER A 38 13.58 25.42 22.83
C SER A 38 12.67 25.83 21.68
N VAL A 39 11.85 24.91 21.15
CA VAL A 39 10.94 25.23 20.05
C VAL A 39 9.93 26.29 20.49
N ASN A 40 9.32 26.16 21.67
CA ASN A 40 8.35 27.16 22.15
C ASN A 40 8.97 28.54 22.29
N GLU A 41 10.16 28.65 22.88
CA GLU A 41 10.86 29.92 23.06
C GLU A 41 11.19 30.58 21.71
N PHE A 42 11.94 29.89 20.85
CA PHE A 42 12.41 30.49 19.60
C PHE A 42 11.30 30.68 18.56
N LEU A 43 10.33 29.77 18.51
CA LEU A 43 9.19 29.92 17.60
C LEU A 43 8.33 31.12 18.02
N THR A 44 8.08 31.31 19.32
CA THR A 44 7.32 32.48 19.82
C THR A 44 8.04 33.78 19.46
N GLN A 45 9.33 33.88 19.75
CA GLN A 45 10.14 35.04 19.37
C GLN A 45 10.13 35.30 17.85
N TRP A 46 10.13 34.24 17.04
CA TRP A 46 10.05 34.39 15.59
C TRP A 46 8.69 34.95 15.14
N PHE A 47 7.57 34.45 15.69
CA PHE A 47 6.23 34.97 15.37
C PHE A 47 6.06 36.44 15.80
N GLU A 48 6.64 36.84 16.94
CA GLU A 48 6.63 38.24 17.40
C GLU A 48 7.42 39.15 16.45
N LYS A 49 8.56 38.69 15.94
CA LYS A 49 9.40 39.43 15.00
C LYS A 49 8.84 39.47 13.58
N ASN A 50 8.04 38.47 13.19
CA ASN A 50 7.52 38.31 11.82
C ASN A 50 5.98 38.26 11.82
N PRO A 51 5.29 39.36 12.19
CA PRO A 51 3.84 39.36 12.40
C PRO A 51 3.03 39.17 11.11
N GLN A 52 3.58 39.53 9.96
CA GLN A 52 2.86 39.41 8.68
C GLN A 52 2.89 37.97 8.18
N GLU A 53 4.07 37.36 8.10
CA GLU A 53 4.27 35.95 7.78
C GLU A 53 3.56 35.06 8.80
N GLY A 54 3.60 35.45 10.07
CA GLY A 54 2.88 34.77 11.15
C GLY A 54 1.36 34.72 10.91
N LYS A 55 0.75 35.83 10.48
CA LYS A 55 -0.68 35.87 10.12
C LYS A 55 -0.99 34.94 8.96
N ASP A 56 -0.13 34.87 7.95
CA ASP A 56 -0.34 34.00 6.78
C ASP A 56 -0.26 32.52 7.16
N ILE A 57 0.72 32.13 8.00
CA ILE A 57 0.84 30.77 8.54
C ILE A 57 -0.39 30.38 9.36
N VAL A 58 -0.87 31.30 10.22
CA VAL A 58 -2.06 31.08 11.04
C VAL A 58 -3.30 30.94 10.16
N ARG A 59 -3.47 31.82 9.15
CA ARG A 59 -4.61 31.75 8.21
C ARG A 59 -4.62 30.43 7.46
N LYS A 60 -3.48 30.00 6.89
CA LYS A 60 -3.35 28.69 6.25
C LYS A 60 -3.72 27.54 7.20
N SER A 61 -3.33 27.64 8.48
CA SER A 61 -3.67 26.64 9.49
C SER A 61 -5.17 26.61 9.82
N ILE A 62 -5.83 27.76 9.84
CA ILE A 62 -7.29 27.88 10.03
C ILE A 62 -8.03 27.30 8.83
N ASP A 63 -7.63 27.65 7.61
CA ASP A 63 -8.25 27.16 6.37
C ASP A 63 -8.15 25.63 6.26
N ALA A 64 -6.97 25.08 6.57
CA ALA A 64 -6.76 23.63 6.64
C ALA A 64 -7.65 22.97 7.72
N ALA A 65 -7.78 23.59 8.90
CA ALA A 65 -8.66 23.08 9.96
C ALA A 65 -10.14 23.11 9.53
N ALA A 66 -10.60 24.19 8.90
CA ALA A 66 -11.95 24.34 8.37
C ALA A 66 -12.25 23.30 7.28
N ALA A 67 -11.32 23.09 6.34
CA ALA A 67 -11.44 22.08 5.28
C ALA A 67 -11.56 20.66 5.86
N ARG A 68 -10.75 20.33 6.88
CA ARG A 68 -10.82 19.03 7.58
C ARG A 68 -12.15 18.84 8.31
N VAL A 69 -12.63 19.86 9.03
CA VAL A 69 -13.92 19.80 9.74
C VAL A 69 -15.07 19.63 8.74
N ALA A 70 -15.03 20.35 7.62
CA ALA A 70 -16.01 20.21 6.54
C ALA A 70 -15.98 18.80 5.93
N ALA A 71 -14.79 18.27 5.64
CA ALA A 71 -14.61 16.91 5.13
C ALA A 71 -15.09 15.85 6.13
N ARG A 72 -14.79 16.01 7.43
CA ARG A 72 -15.28 15.12 8.49
C ARG A 72 -16.81 15.16 8.58
N LYS A 73 -17.42 16.35 8.60
CA LYS A 73 -18.88 16.51 8.58
C LYS A 73 -19.52 15.88 7.34
N ALA A 74 -18.93 16.06 6.16
CA ALA A 74 -19.41 15.43 4.93
C ALA A 74 -19.32 13.90 4.99
N ARG A 75 -18.22 13.37 5.55
CA ARG A 75 -18.05 11.92 5.79
C ARG A 75 -19.10 11.40 6.78
N ASP A 76 -19.30 12.09 7.90
CA ASP A 76 -20.25 11.68 8.93
C ASP A 76 -21.71 11.77 8.44
N LEU A 77 -22.05 12.81 7.67
CA LEU A 77 -23.36 12.94 7.01
C LEU A 77 -23.61 11.82 5.99
N SER A 78 -22.58 11.44 5.22
CA SER A 78 -22.64 10.32 4.28
C SER A 78 -22.80 8.97 5.00
N ARG A 79 -22.11 8.80 6.14
CA ARG A 79 -22.19 7.61 7.00
C ARG A 79 -23.54 7.50 7.70
N ASN A 80 -24.10 8.62 8.18
CA ASN A 80 -25.36 8.66 8.91
C ASN A 80 -26.60 8.55 8.00
N ARG A 81 -26.57 9.10 6.77
CA ARG A 81 -27.68 8.94 5.81
C ARG A 81 -27.86 7.50 5.33
N LYS A 82 -26.80 6.69 5.32
CA LYS A 82 -26.87 5.26 4.98
C LYS A 82 -27.03 4.35 6.21
N GLY A 83 -26.74 4.85 7.42
CA GLY A 83 -26.59 4.03 8.62
C GLY A 83 -27.82 3.82 9.51
N LEU A 84 -28.99 4.42 9.23
CA LEU A 84 -30.16 4.22 10.09
C LEU A 84 -30.95 2.93 9.79
N LEU A 85 -30.72 2.31 8.62
CA LEU A 85 -31.38 1.05 8.21
C LEU A 85 -30.40 -0.06 7.79
N GLU A 86 -29.14 0.26 7.47
CA GLU A 86 -28.09 -0.74 7.18
C GLU A 86 -26.94 -0.56 8.19
N GLY A 87 -26.75 -1.56 9.06
CA GLY A 87 -25.74 -1.52 10.13
C GLY A 87 -24.32 -1.27 9.62
N ARG A 88 -23.45 -0.65 10.46
CA ARG A 88 -22.01 -0.31 10.22
C ARG A 88 -21.50 -0.74 8.83
N GLY A 89 -21.91 0.01 7.79
CA GLY A 89 -21.85 -0.49 6.42
C GLY A 89 -20.42 -0.67 5.93
N MET A 90 -19.99 -1.92 5.82
CA MET A 90 -18.85 -2.30 4.99
C MET A 90 -19.08 -1.80 3.56
N PRO A 91 -18.02 -1.48 2.79
CA PRO A 91 -18.20 -1.06 1.40
C PRO A 91 -19.01 -2.11 0.63
N GLY A 92 -20.03 -1.70 -0.13
CA GLY A 92 -20.90 -2.66 -0.83
C GLY A 92 -20.17 -3.56 -1.85
N LYS A 93 -18.96 -3.19 -2.25
CA LYS A 93 -18.07 -3.98 -3.12
C LYS A 93 -17.13 -4.92 -2.36
N LEU A 94 -16.99 -4.77 -1.04
CA LEU A 94 -16.16 -5.63 -0.21
C LEU A 94 -16.87 -6.98 -0.04
N ALA A 95 -16.19 -8.05 -0.43
CA ALA A 95 -16.56 -9.38 0.02
C ALA A 95 -15.81 -9.63 1.34
N ASP A 96 -16.49 -9.55 2.49
CA ASP A 96 -15.84 -9.77 3.79
C ASP A 96 -15.57 -11.27 4.05
N CYS A 97 -14.77 -11.57 5.08
CA CYS A 97 -14.54 -12.91 5.63
C CYS A 97 -15.39 -13.18 6.87
N GLN A 98 -15.58 -14.46 7.22
CA GLN A 98 -16.44 -14.86 8.34
C GLN A 98 -15.81 -14.62 9.72
N TRP A 99 -14.48 -14.76 9.81
CA TRP A 99 -13.77 -14.61 11.07
C TRP A 99 -13.72 -13.16 11.54
N THR A 100 -13.69 -13.00 12.86
CA THR A 100 -13.69 -11.69 13.50
C THR A 100 -12.36 -11.31 14.13
N ASP A 101 -11.48 -12.30 14.37
CA ASP A 101 -10.13 -12.12 14.90
C ASP A 101 -9.21 -11.50 13.84
N PRO A 102 -8.81 -10.22 13.99
CA PRO A 102 -8.02 -9.51 12.98
C PRO A 102 -6.68 -10.17 12.67
N SER A 103 -6.10 -10.90 13.64
CA SER A 103 -4.80 -11.57 13.49
C SER A 103 -4.82 -12.70 12.46
N LYS A 104 -6.00 -13.26 12.22
CA LYS A 104 -6.20 -14.35 11.27
C LYS A 104 -6.80 -13.87 9.95
N CYS A 105 -7.36 -12.68 9.93
CA CYS A 105 -8.06 -12.13 8.77
C CYS A 105 -7.11 -11.42 7.81
N GLU A 106 -7.34 -11.66 6.52
CA GLU A 106 -6.54 -11.14 5.41
C GLU A 106 -7.43 -10.35 4.47
N LEU A 107 -6.95 -9.22 3.95
CA LEU A 107 -7.64 -8.41 2.96
C LEU A 107 -6.85 -8.39 1.66
N TYR A 108 -7.42 -8.92 0.59
CA TYR A 108 -6.88 -8.82 -0.76
C TYR A 108 -7.46 -7.58 -1.44
N ILE A 109 -6.59 -6.66 -1.83
CA ILE A 109 -6.93 -5.50 -2.64
C ILE A 109 -6.55 -5.83 -4.08
N VAL A 110 -7.56 -5.88 -4.96
CA VAL A 110 -7.42 -6.43 -6.32
C VAL A 110 -7.80 -5.43 -7.40
N GLU A 111 -7.11 -5.46 -8.52
CA GLU A 111 -7.40 -4.62 -9.69
C GLU A 111 -8.58 -5.15 -10.50
N GLY A 112 -9.66 -4.37 -10.53
CA GLY A 112 -10.83 -4.62 -11.36
C GLY A 112 -11.79 -5.69 -10.82
N ASP A 113 -13.00 -5.69 -11.37
CA ASP A 113 -14.05 -6.64 -10.99
C ASP A 113 -13.76 -8.06 -11.51
N SER A 114 -12.99 -8.18 -12.61
CA SER A 114 -12.63 -9.49 -13.19
C SER A 114 -11.70 -10.27 -12.26
N ALA A 115 -10.55 -9.70 -11.88
CA ALA A 115 -9.68 -10.31 -10.88
C ALA A 115 -10.42 -10.44 -9.53
N GLY A 116 -11.27 -9.47 -9.18
CA GLY A 116 -12.16 -9.55 -8.01
C GLY A 116 -13.08 -10.77 -8.01
N GLY A 117 -13.64 -11.14 -9.15
CA GLY A 117 -14.48 -12.32 -9.32
C GLY A 117 -13.71 -13.62 -9.09
N SER A 118 -12.57 -13.80 -9.77
CA SER A 118 -11.71 -14.97 -9.61
C SER A 118 -11.19 -15.12 -8.18
N THR A 119 -10.73 -14.02 -7.59
CA THR A 119 -10.25 -13.97 -6.19
C THR A 119 -11.38 -14.32 -5.22
N LYS A 120 -12.57 -13.75 -5.40
CA LYS A 120 -13.74 -14.05 -4.57
C LYS A 120 -14.16 -15.52 -4.67
N GLY A 121 -14.05 -16.11 -5.87
CA GLY A 121 -14.40 -17.51 -6.11
C GLY A 121 -13.37 -18.51 -5.58
N GLY A 122 -12.08 -18.13 -5.52
CA GLY A 122 -10.99 -19.01 -5.09
C GLY A 122 -10.59 -18.91 -3.63
N ARG A 123 -10.94 -17.82 -2.94
CA ARG A 123 -10.53 -17.55 -1.56
C ARG A 123 -11.07 -18.56 -0.54
N ASP A 124 -10.38 -18.64 0.59
CA ASP A 124 -11.00 -19.17 1.82
C ASP A 124 -11.85 -18.07 2.48
N SER A 125 -13.16 -18.15 2.29
CA SER A 125 -14.10 -17.15 2.84
C SER A 125 -14.13 -17.08 4.37
N ARG A 126 -13.52 -18.05 5.07
CA ARG A 126 -13.41 -18.02 6.53
C ARG A 126 -12.54 -16.85 6.98
N ASN A 127 -11.39 -16.63 6.35
CA ASN A 127 -10.40 -15.65 6.79
C ASN A 127 -9.94 -14.65 5.72
N GLN A 128 -10.28 -14.83 4.44
CA GLN A 128 -9.84 -13.95 3.36
C GLN A 128 -10.98 -13.06 2.86
N ALA A 129 -10.82 -11.75 3.00
CA ALA A 129 -11.67 -10.71 2.43
C ALA A 129 -11.10 -10.22 1.09
N VAL A 130 -11.97 -9.74 0.20
CA VAL A 130 -11.59 -9.25 -1.14
C VAL A 130 -12.24 -7.91 -1.41
N LEU A 131 -11.42 -6.92 -1.72
CA LEU A 131 -11.84 -5.57 -2.09
C LEU A 131 -11.38 -5.24 -3.51
N PRO A 132 -12.27 -5.34 -4.52
CA PRO A 132 -11.96 -4.90 -5.87
C PRO A 132 -11.89 -3.38 -5.96
N ILE A 133 -10.89 -2.88 -6.68
CA ILE A 133 -10.68 -1.47 -6.99
C ILE A 133 -10.89 -1.24 -8.48
N ARG A 134 -11.67 -0.23 -8.84
CA ARG A 134 -11.97 0.06 -10.24
C ARG A 134 -11.11 1.21 -10.75
N GLY A 135 -10.39 0.94 -11.83
CA GLY A 135 -9.51 1.92 -12.47
C GLY A 135 -8.32 2.33 -11.60
N LYS A 136 -7.62 3.37 -12.04
CA LYS A 136 -6.46 3.90 -11.34
C LYS A 136 -6.91 4.72 -10.14
N ILE A 137 -6.34 4.43 -8.98
CA ILE A 137 -6.59 5.19 -7.74
C ILE A 137 -6.13 6.64 -7.94
N LEU A 138 -6.81 7.58 -7.29
CA LEU A 138 -6.39 8.97 -7.26
C LEU A 138 -4.96 9.06 -6.70
N ASN A 139 -4.04 9.70 -7.43
CA ASN A 139 -2.73 10.03 -6.90
C ASN A 139 -2.89 11.04 -5.74
N VAL A 140 -2.71 10.56 -4.53
CA VAL A 140 -2.93 11.35 -3.32
C VAL A 140 -1.79 12.34 -3.03
N GLU A 141 -0.63 12.18 -3.66
CA GLU A 141 0.51 13.08 -3.49
C GLU A 141 0.19 14.49 -4.00
N LYS A 142 -0.54 14.57 -5.12
CA LYS A 142 -0.96 15.82 -5.76
C LYS A 142 -2.30 16.34 -5.26
N ALA A 143 -3.05 15.50 -4.55
CA ALA A 143 -4.44 15.80 -4.22
C ALA A 143 -4.54 16.37 -2.81
N ARG A 144 -5.36 17.41 -2.67
CA ARG A 144 -5.74 17.91 -1.35
C ARG A 144 -6.53 16.86 -0.58
N ILE A 145 -6.40 16.87 0.74
CA ILE A 145 -6.98 15.87 1.65
C ILE A 145 -8.51 15.74 1.49
N ASP A 146 -9.22 16.83 1.26
CA ASP A 146 -10.67 16.85 1.04
C ASP A 146 -11.05 16.06 -0.22
N ARG A 147 -10.31 16.24 -1.32
CA ARG A 147 -10.52 15.49 -2.57
C ARG A 147 -10.18 14.01 -2.40
N VAL A 148 -9.12 13.69 -1.65
CA VAL A 148 -8.76 12.30 -1.33
C VAL A 148 -9.88 11.62 -0.54
N LEU A 149 -10.43 12.30 0.46
CA LEU A 149 -11.53 11.78 1.27
C LEU A 149 -12.87 11.73 0.52
N GLN A 150 -13.08 12.50 -0.55
CA GLN A 150 -14.27 12.38 -1.39
C GLN A 150 -14.17 11.24 -2.42
N ASN A 151 -12.99 10.65 -2.61
CA ASN A 151 -12.82 9.56 -3.56
C ASN A 151 -13.43 8.25 -3.03
N ASN A 152 -14.30 7.64 -3.83
CA ASN A 152 -15.03 6.42 -3.45
C ASN A 152 -14.10 5.22 -3.18
N GLU A 153 -13.03 5.06 -3.96
CA GLU A 153 -12.09 3.94 -3.82
C GLU A 153 -11.28 4.08 -2.54
N VAL A 154 -10.82 5.29 -2.24
CA VAL A 154 -10.13 5.62 -0.99
C VAL A 154 -11.06 5.45 0.21
N GLN A 155 -12.31 5.94 0.14
CA GLN A 155 -13.28 5.75 1.22
C GLN A 155 -13.59 4.27 1.47
N ALA A 156 -13.71 3.47 0.41
CA ALA A 156 -13.91 2.04 0.53
C ALA A 156 -12.74 1.37 1.26
N LEU A 157 -11.49 1.72 0.92
CA LEU A 157 -10.30 1.24 1.61
C LEU A 157 -10.28 1.63 3.09
N ILE A 158 -10.49 2.91 3.41
CA ILE A 158 -10.53 3.40 4.79
C ILE A 158 -11.60 2.66 5.60
N THR A 159 -12.78 2.46 5.00
CA THR A 159 -13.91 1.82 5.67
C THR A 159 -13.65 0.32 5.87
N ALA A 160 -13.09 -0.37 4.87
CA ALA A 160 -12.73 -1.78 4.97
C ALA A 160 -11.68 -2.03 6.06
N LEU A 161 -10.62 -1.20 6.11
CA LEU A 161 -9.55 -1.34 7.10
C LEU A 161 -10.01 -1.02 8.52
N GLY A 162 -10.97 -0.10 8.68
CA GLY A 162 -11.56 0.26 9.97
C GLY A 162 -10.70 1.17 10.85
N THR A 163 -9.47 1.48 10.43
CA THR A 163 -8.50 2.26 11.21
C THR A 163 -8.74 3.76 11.21
N GLY A 164 -9.52 4.30 10.27
CA GLY A 164 -9.53 5.74 10.00
C GLY A 164 -8.22 6.20 9.34
N VAL A 165 -7.95 7.51 9.36
CA VAL A 165 -6.78 8.15 8.72
C VAL A 165 -6.30 9.35 9.52
N HIS A 166 -5.01 9.67 9.39
CA HIS A 166 -4.36 10.80 10.07
C HIS A 166 -4.69 10.91 11.57
N GLU A 167 -5.34 11.98 12.00
CA GLU A 167 -5.63 12.25 13.42
C GLU A 167 -6.69 11.31 13.99
N ASP A 168 -7.52 10.70 13.14
CA ASP A 168 -8.49 9.66 13.53
C ASP A 168 -7.91 8.25 13.35
N PHE A 169 -6.64 8.12 12.96
CA PHE A 169 -6.03 6.82 12.73
C PHE A 169 -5.81 6.09 14.05
N ASP A 170 -6.33 4.88 14.12
CA ASP A 170 -6.22 3.99 15.26
C ASP A 170 -5.91 2.58 14.75
N ILE A 171 -4.69 2.11 15.03
CA ILE A 171 -4.20 0.82 14.57
C ILE A 171 -4.90 -0.34 15.29
N GLU A 172 -5.39 -0.14 16.52
CA GLU A 172 -6.08 -1.17 17.29
C GLU A 172 -7.44 -1.53 16.68
N LYS A 173 -7.99 -0.64 15.85
CA LYS A 173 -9.23 -0.86 15.10
C LYS A 173 -9.02 -1.57 13.76
N LEU A 174 -7.78 -1.94 13.43
CA LEU A 174 -7.46 -2.61 12.17
C LEU A 174 -8.22 -3.94 12.07
N ARG A 175 -9.01 -4.09 11.00
CA ARG A 175 -9.83 -5.29 10.77
C ARG A 175 -9.03 -6.49 10.26
N TYR A 176 -7.94 -6.26 9.54
CA TYR A 176 -7.15 -7.30 8.86
C TYR A 176 -5.66 -7.09 9.12
N HIS A 177 -5.00 -8.02 9.80
CA HIS A 177 -3.55 -7.92 10.07
C HIS A 177 -2.69 -8.29 8.85
N LYS A 178 -3.29 -8.75 7.75
CA LYS A 178 -2.60 -8.86 6.47
C LYS A 178 -3.38 -8.14 5.38
N ILE A 179 -2.77 -7.09 4.84
CA ILE A 179 -3.29 -6.30 3.73
C ILE A 179 -2.44 -6.64 2.51
N ILE A 180 -3.00 -7.44 1.60
CA ILE A 180 -2.29 -8.02 0.46
C ILE A 180 -2.70 -7.24 -0.78
N LEU A 181 -1.75 -6.50 -1.36
CA LEU A 181 -1.92 -5.80 -2.63
C LEU A 181 -1.66 -6.80 -3.76
N MET A 182 -2.70 -7.12 -4.50
CA MET A 182 -2.63 -8.10 -5.59
C MET A 182 -3.02 -7.41 -6.90
N ALA A 183 -2.00 -7.03 -7.66
CA ALA A 183 -2.11 -6.34 -8.94
C ALA A 183 -1.39 -7.13 -10.03
N ASP A 184 -1.74 -6.87 -11.28
CA ASP A 184 -1.17 -7.57 -12.42
C ASP A 184 0.33 -7.28 -12.58
N ALA A 185 1.05 -8.21 -13.20
CA ALA A 185 2.50 -8.09 -13.45
C ALA A 185 2.83 -7.18 -14.65
N ASP A 186 1.87 -6.37 -15.11
CA ASP A 186 1.99 -5.47 -16.24
C ASP A 186 2.24 -4.01 -15.82
N VAL A 187 2.25 -3.09 -16.79
CA VAL A 187 2.50 -1.67 -16.55
C VAL A 187 1.39 -0.99 -15.75
N ASP A 188 0.14 -1.44 -15.89
CA ASP A 188 -1.01 -0.85 -15.22
C ASP A 188 -1.07 -1.32 -13.76
N GLY A 189 -0.85 -2.61 -13.50
CA GLY A 189 -0.74 -3.16 -12.16
C GLY A 189 0.43 -2.57 -11.38
N GLN A 190 1.59 -2.33 -12.02
CA GLN A 190 2.71 -1.60 -11.41
C GLN A 190 2.33 -0.17 -11.02
N HIS A 191 1.52 0.50 -11.84
CA HIS A 191 1.03 1.85 -11.55
C HIS A 191 0.05 1.84 -10.37
N ILE A 192 -0.93 0.92 -10.35
CA ILE A 192 -1.86 0.78 -9.23
C ILE A 192 -1.13 0.46 -7.93
N ARG A 193 -0.15 -0.46 -7.97
CA ARG A 193 0.70 -0.77 -6.82
C ARG A 193 1.38 0.48 -6.29
N THR A 194 1.95 1.31 -7.16
CA THR A 194 2.60 2.57 -6.77
C THR A 194 1.61 3.54 -6.11
N LEU A 195 0.40 3.67 -6.67
CA LEU A 195 -0.66 4.53 -6.11
C LEU A 195 -1.14 4.05 -4.73
N LEU A 196 -1.34 2.74 -4.56
CA LEU A 196 -1.72 2.12 -3.28
C LEU A 196 -0.63 2.32 -2.22
N LEU A 197 0.63 2.08 -2.56
CA LEU A 197 1.75 2.31 -1.66
C LEU A 197 1.85 3.77 -1.25
N THR A 198 1.64 4.70 -2.20
CA THR A 198 1.61 6.14 -1.91
C THR A 198 0.48 6.47 -0.92
N LEU A 199 -0.72 5.95 -1.14
CA LEU A 199 -1.85 6.13 -0.23
C LEU A 199 -1.54 5.62 1.18
N LEU A 200 -1.06 4.38 1.30
CA LEU A 200 -0.73 3.77 2.58
C LEU A 200 0.38 4.55 3.29
N PHE A 201 1.45 4.92 2.59
CA PHE A 201 2.56 5.69 3.15
C PHE A 201 2.15 7.09 3.64
N ARG A 202 1.30 7.79 2.89
CA ARG A 202 0.88 9.18 3.21
C ARG A 202 -0.25 9.25 4.25
N PHE A 203 -1.18 8.29 4.28
CA PHE A 203 -2.39 8.37 5.10
C PHE A 203 -2.45 7.34 6.24
N MET A 204 -1.73 6.22 6.12
CA MET A 204 -1.81 5.07 7.02
C MET A 204 -0.44 4.44 7.29
N ARG A 205 0.61 5.28 7.39
CA ARG A 205 2.01 4.86 7.56
C ARG A 205 2.22 3.77 8.62
N PRO A 206 1.55 3.80 9.79
CA PRO A 206 1.74 2.78 10.81
C PRO A 206 1.40 1.36 10.34
N LEU A 207 0.57 1.18 9.31
CA LEU A 207 0.30 -0.14 8.74
C LEU A 207 1.54 -0.76 8.08
N ILE A 208 2.38 0.07 7.47
CA ILE A 208 3.65 -0.36 6.87
C ILE A 208 4.68 -0.59 7.97
N GLU A 209 4.80 0.36 8.91
CA GLU A 209 5.77 0.29 10.01
C GLU A 209 5.58 -0.95 10.91
N ASN A 210 4.33 -1.39 11.10
CA ASN A 210 4.01 -2.59 11.88
C ASN A 210 3.94 -3.87 11.01
N GLY A 211 4.28 -3.79 9.73
CA GLY A 211 4.41 -4.96 8.86
C GLY A 211 3.09 -5.61 8.45
N PHE A 212 2.00 -4.85 8.36
CA PHE A 212 0.69 -5.37 7.95
C PHE A 212 0.47 -5.36 6.43
N VAL A 213 1.34 -4.71 5.65
CA VAL A 213 1.19 -4.55 4.20
C VAL A 213 2.08 -5.53 3.45
N TYR A 214 1.52 -6.21 2.46
CA TYR A 214 2.16 -7.24 1.66
C TYR A 214 1.86 -7.05 0.17
N LEU A 215 2.76 -7.49 -0.70
CA LEU A 215 2.53 -7.64 -2.13
C LEU A 215 2.37 -9.12 -2.44
N ALA A 216 1.31 -9.48 -3.16
CA ALA A 216 1.18 -10.81 -3.73
C ALA A 216 2.16 -10.99 -4.90
N GLN A 217 2.69 -12.20 -5.04
CA GLN A 217 3.58 -12.56 -6.14
C GLN A 217 2.96 -13.72 -6.94
N PRO A 218 2.08 -13.44 -7.92
CA PRO A 218 1.55 -14.48 -8.77
C PRO A 218 2.63 -15.07 -9.69
N PRO A 219 2.47 -16.31 -10.17
CA PRO A 219 3.41 -16.94 -11.09
C PRO A 219 3.39 -16.24 -12.45
N LEU A 220 4.53 -16.22 -13.13
CA LEU A 220 4.66 -15.69 -14.49
C LEU A 220 4.37 -16.76 -15.54
N TYR A 221 4.67 -18.02 -15.22
CA TYR A 221 4.58 -19.14 -16.14
C TYR A 221 3.86 -20.34 -15.53
N LYS A 222 3.12 -21.04 -16.38
CA LYS A 222 2.54 -22.36 -16.13
C LYS A 222 3.17 -23.35 -17.10
N ILE A 223 3.82 -24.37 -16.57
CA ILE A 223 4.51 -25.43 -17.31
C ILE A 223 3.61 -26.66 -17.31
N LYS A 224 3.11 -27.03 -18.48
CA LYS A 224 2.26 -28.19 -18.71
C LYS A 224 3.09 -29.32 -19.31
N TRP A 225 3.43 -30.30 -18.48
CA TRP A 225 4.06 -31.52 -18.93
C TRP A 225 3.05 -32.42 -19.65
N GLY A 226 3.52 -33.21 -20.62
CA GLY A 226 2.69 -34.18 -21.32
C GLY A 226 2.43 -35.43 -20.47
N GLY A 227 1.29 -36.08 -20.67
CA GLY A 227 0.93 -37.31 -19.95
C GLY A 227 0.14 -37.02 -18.67
N LYS A 228 0.53 -37.66 -17.56
CA LYS A 228 -0.12 -37.53 -16.23
C LYS A 228 0.69 -36.70 -15.23
N ASP A 229 1.76 -36.08 -15.69
CA ASP A 229 2.61 -35.24 -14.85
C ASP A 229 1.87 -34.00 -14.35
N GLU A 230 2.17 -33.59 -13.12
CA GLU A 230 1.58 -32.40 -12.52
C GLU A 230 2.07 -31.12 -13.21
N VAL A 231 1.17 -30.14 -13.29
CA VAL A 231 1.48 -28.79 -13.76
C VAL A 231 2.39 -28.10 -12.75
N GLN A 232 3.40 -27.38 -13.25
CA GLN A 232 4.30 -26.58 -12.41
C GLN A 232 4.14 -25.10 -12.71
N TYR A 233 4.45 -24.26 -11.72
CA TYR A 233 4.36 -22.81 -11.82
C TYR A 233 5.73 -22.20 -11.54
N ALA A 234 6.12 -21.21 -12.35
CA ALA A 234 7.38 -20.49 -12.18
C ALA A 234 7.14 -18.98 -12.06
N PHE A 235 7.90 -18.34 -11.18
CA PHE A 235 7.80 -16.92 -10.82
C PHE A 235 8.87 -16.05 -11.48
N SER A 236 9.80 -16.67 -12.21
CA SER A 236 10.83 -15.98 -12.99
C SER A 236 11.23 -16.77 -14.24
N ASP A 237 11.85 -16.10 -15.21
CA ASP A 237 12.43 -16.75 -16.40
C ASP A 237 13.47 -17.81 -16.01
N ARG A 238 14.37 -17.47 -15.08
CA ARG A 238 15.42 -18.38 -14.60
C ARG A 238 14.82 -19.64 -13.96
N GLU A 239 13.76 -19.47 -13.16
CA GLU A 239 13.06 -20.59 -12.54
C GLU A 239 12.35 -21.46 -13.57
N ARG A 240 11.68 -20.85 -14.56
CA ARG A 240 11.07 -21.58 -15.68
C ARG A 240 12.11 -22.45 -16.39
N ASP A 241 13.24 -21.86 -16.77
CA ASP A 241 14.27 -22.57 -17.55
C ASP A 241 14.93 -23.68 -16.73
N GLY A 242 15.16 -23.43 -15.44
CA GLY A 242 15.63 -24.45 -14.50
C GLY A 242 14.65 -25.61 -14.33
N MET A 243 13.36 -25.32 -14.13
CA MET A 243 12.31 -26.34 -14.01
C MET A 243 12.17 -27.16 -15.29
N ILE A 244 12.25 -26.53 -16.46
CA ILE A 244 12.22 -27.22 -17.74
C ILE A 244 13.41 -28.16 -17.87
N LYS A 245 14.63 -27.70 -17.56
CA LYS A 245 15.83 -28.53 -17.62
C LYS A 245 15.72 -29.75 -16.71
N ILE A 246 15.36 -29.55 -15.45
CA ILE A 246 15.18 -30.64 -14.47
C ILE A 246 14.12 -31.63 -14.95
N GLY A 247 12.99 -31.14 -15.46
CA GLY A 247 11.92 -32.01 -15.96
C GLY A 247 12.34 -32.84 -17.16
N LEU A 248 13.05 -32.25 -18.12
CA LEU A 248 13.59 -32.97 -19.28
C LEU A 248 14.64 -34.02 -18.88
N ASP A 249 15.54 -33.68 -17.95
CA ASP A 249 16.54 -34.60 -17.41
C ASP A 249 15.88 -35.78 -16.65
N ALA A 250 14.72 -35.54 -16.03
CA ALA A 250 13.89 -36.56 -15.40
C ALA A 250 13.00 -37.36 -16.38
N GLY A 251 13.12 -37.11 -17.70
CA GLY A 251 12.37 -37.81 -18.75
C GLY A 251 10.94 -37.31 -18.97
N LYS A 252 10.55 -36.18 -18.38
CA LYS A 252 9.24 -35.55 -18.66
C LYS A 252 9.23 -35.00 -20.08
N ARG A 253 8.07 -35.09 -20.73
CA ARG A 253 7.88 -34.57 -22.10
C ARG A 253 7.24 -33.20 -22.06
N LEU A 254 7.92 -32.17 -22.56
CA LEU A 254 7.32 -30.85 -22.77
C LEU A 254 6.67 -30.78 -24.17
N PRO A 255 5.35 -30.51 -24.29
CA PRO A 255 4.71 -30.24 -25.58
C PRO A 255 5.33 -29.01 -26.26
N LYS A 256 5.55 -29.07 -27.59
CA LYS A 256 6.24 -28.00 -28.33
C LYS A 256 5.43 -26.70 -28.43
N ASP A 257 4.11 -26.78 -28.57
CA ASP A 257 3.28 -25.60 -28.87
C ASP A 257 2.54 -25.05 -27.63
N ASP A 258 2.15 -25.91 -26.68
CA ASP A 258 1.32 -25.54 -25.51
C ASP A 258 1.95 -25.90 -24.15
N GLY A 259 3.23 -26.30 -24.13
CA GLY A 259 3.91 -26.74 -22.92
C GLY A 259 4.18 -25.63 -21.92
N ILE A 260 4.23 -24.37 -22.37
CA ILE A 260 4.50 -23.20 -21.53
C ILE A 260 3.44 -22.14 -21.80
N GLN A 261 2.68 -21.79 -20.78
CA GLN A 261 1.72 -20.71 -20.81
C GLN A 261 2.23 -19.55 -19.94
N ARG A 262 2.31 -18.35 -20.50
CA ARG A 262 2.63 -17.13 -19.76
C ARG A 262 1.34 -16.46 -19.29
N PHE A 263 1.26 -16.10 -18.01
CA PHE A 263 0.16 -15.30 -17.50
C PHE A 263 0.37 -13.82 -17.84
N LYS A 264 -0.65 -13.15 -18.38
CA LYS A 264 -0.60 -11.72 -18.65
C LYS A 264 -1.25 -10.89 -17.56
N GLY A 265 -2.33 -11.41 -16.96
CA GLY A 265 -3.02 -10.77 -15.85
C GLY A 265 -3.73 -11.80 -14.97
N LEU A 266 -4.06 -11.39 -13.74
CA LEU A 266 -4.70 -12.21 -12.73
C LEU A 266 -6.12 -12.63 -13.15
N GLY A 267 -6.80 -11.82 -13.96
CA GLY A 267 -8.13 -12.12 -14.50
C GLY A 267 -8.16 -13.32 -15.47
N GLU A 268 -7.02 -13.71 -16.03
CA GLU A 268 -6.90 -14.89 -16.91
C GLU A 268 -6.77 -16.20 -16.13
N MET A 269 -6.49 -16.12 -14.82
CA MET A 269 -6.31 -17.30 -13.97
C MET A 269 -7.65 -17.83 -13.46
N PRO A 270 -7.95 -19.12 -13.64
CA PRO A 270 -9.08 -19.76 -12.97
C PRO A 270 -8.94 -19.67 -11.44
N ALA A 271 -10.06 -19.59 -10.74
CA ALA A 271 -10.11 -19.45 -9.28
C ALA A 271 -9.24 -20.48 -8.51
N LYS A 272 -9.25 -21.74 -8.95
CA LYS A 272 -8.43 -22.79 -8.35
C LYS A 272 -6.93 -22.53 -8.53
N GLU A 273 -6.51 -22.10 -9.71
CA GLU A 273 -5.10 -21.81 -9.98
C GLU A 273 -4.63 -20.60 -9.16
N LEU A 274 -5.47 -19.56 -9.10
CA LEU A 274 -5.18 -18.39 -8.28
C LEU A 274 -5.03 -18.75 -6.78
N TRP A 275 -5.88 -19.66 -6.29
CA TRP A 275 -5.76 -20.21 -4.93
C TRP A 275 -4.43 -20.93 -4.76
N ASP A 276 -4.19 -21.98 -5.55
CA ASP A 276 -3.03 -22.88 -5.42
C ASP A 276 -1.69 -22.14 -5.51
N THR A 277 -1.62 -21.03 -6.26
CA THR A 277 -0.35 -20.33 -6.52
C THR A 277 -0.14 -19.08 -5.67
N THR A 278 -1.20 -18.33 -5.36
CA THR A 278 -1.07 -16.94 -4.90
C THR A 278 -1.83 -16.67 -3.60
N MET A 279 -2.87 -17.45 -3.28
CA MET A 279 -3.72 -17.17 -2.11
C MET A 279 -3.61 -18.20 -1.00
N ASP A 280 -3.21 -19.43 -1.30
CA ASP A 280 -3.03 -20.49 -0.34
C ASP A 280 -1.85 -20.17 0.62
N PRO A 281 -2.09 -20.02 1.94
CA PRO A 281 -1.03 -19.75 2.90
C PRO A 281 0.10 -20.79 2.94
N GLU A 282 -0.14 -22.02 2.51
CA GLU A 282 0.86 -23.09 2.50
C GLU A 282 1.87 -22.96 1.34
N HIS A 283 1.44 -22.39 0.22
CA HIS A 283 2.22 -22.38 -1.03
C HIS A 283 2.60 -20.98 -1.52
N ARG A 284 1.85 -19.94 -1.15
CA ARG A 284 2.06 -18.59 -1.66
C ARG A 284 3.35 -17.95 -1.14
N VAL A 285 3.88 -17.03 -1.93
CA VAL A 285 4.94 -16.12 -1.52
C VAL A 285 4.39 -14.70 -1.45
N LEU A 286 4.61 -14.05 -0.31
CA LEU A 286 4.24 -12.65 -0.08
C LEU A 286 5.51 -11.83 0.18
N ILE A 287 5.60 -10.66 -0.43
CA ILE A 287 6.65 -9.69 -0.14
C ILE A 287 6.10 -8.71 0.89
N GLN A 288 6.62 -8.76 2.12
CA GLN A 288 6.24 -7.80 3.15
C GLN A 288 6.84 -6.43 2.82
N VAL A 289 6.02 -5.38 2.86
CA VAL A 289 6.47 -4.00 2.61
C VAL A 289 7.04 -3.44 3.92
N THR A 290 8.29 -2.99 3.89
CA THR A 290 8.98 -2.40 5.05
C THR A 290 9.26 -0.91 4.83
N LEU A 291 9.47 -0.18 5.91
CA LEU A 291 9.85 1.23 5.89
C LEU A 291 11.12 1.43 6.72
N ASP A 292 12.27 1.33 6.06
CA ASP A 292 13.58 1.43 6.71
C ASP A 292 13.99 2.90 6.92
N ASP A 293 13.82 3.73 5.89
CA ASP A 293 14.09 5.17 5.94
C ASP A 293 12.87 5.95 5.45
N ALA A 294 12.16 6.56 6.40
CA ALA A 294 10.98 7.35 6.12
C ALA A 294 11.29 8.63 5.33
N ALA A 295 12.47 9.23 5.50
CA ALA A 295 12.85 10.46 4.79
C ALA A 295 13.21 10.15 3.34
N ALA A 296 14.02 9.12 3.10
CA ALA A 296 14.34 8.68 1.74
C ALA A 296 13.09 8.21 0.98
N ALA A 297 12.16 7.52 1.64
CA ALA A 297 10.88 7.15 1.05
C ALA A 297 10.03 8.39 0.71
N ASP A 298 10.01 9.39 1.60
CA ASP A 298 9.29 10.66 1.37
C ASP A 298 9.79 11.39 0.13
N ASP A 299 11.10 11.52 -0.01
CA ASP A 299 11.75 12.14 -1.16
C ASP A 299 11.42 11.37 -2.45
N LEU A 300 11.48 10.04 -2.40
CA LEU A 300 11.18 9.19 -3.55
C LEU A 300 9.71 9.33 -4.00
N PHE A 301 8.76 9.32 -3.07
CA PHE A 301 7.34 9.56 -3.38
C PHE A 301 7.12 10.97 -3.92
N SER A 302 7.79 11.97 -3.35
CA SER A 302 7.71 13.36 -3.82
C SER A 302 8.19 13.51 -5.28
N VAL A 303 9.31 12.87 -5.64
CA VAL A 303 9.83 12.87 -7.01
C VAL A 303 8.89 12.12 -7.97
N LEU A 304 8.53 10.88 -7.62
CA LEU A 304 7.78 10.00 -8.52
C LEU A 304 6.30 10.37 -8.66
N MET A 305 5.70 10.89 -7.59
CA MET A 305 4.26 11.12 -7.49
C MET A 305 3.88 12.60 -7.39
N GLY A 306 4.81 13.50 -7.02
CA GLY A 306 4.58 14.94 -6.83
C GLY A 306 4.45 15.77 -8.12
N GLU A 307 4.55 17.09 -8.05
CA GLU A 307 4.25 17.96 -9.21
C GLU A 307 5.46 18.26 -10.11
N ASP A 308 6.69 18.06 -9.62
CA ASP A 308 7.92 18.36 -10.37
C ASP A 308 8.15 17.35 -11.50
N VAL A 309 7.90 17.79 -12.73
CA VAL A 309 8.04 16.98 -13.94
C VAL A 309 9.51 16.76 -14.31
N GLU A 310 10.36 17.76 -14.10
CA GLU A 310 11.77 17.69 -14.49
C GLU A 310 12.56 16.76 -13.58
N GLN A 311 12.35 16.83 -12.27
CA GLN A 311 12.95 15.88 -11.33
C GLN A 311 12.55 14.44 -11.64
N ARG A 312 11.27 14.21 -11.93
CA ARG A 312 10.79 12.88 -12.32
C ARG A 312 11.41 12.41 -13.62
N ARG A 313 11.49 13.27 -14.64
CA ARG A 313 12.12 12.94 -15.92
C ARG A 313 13.59 12.57 -15.71
N ALA A 314 14.33 13.37 -14.95
CA ALA A 314 15.72 13.11 -14.63
C ALA A 314 15.89 11.79 -13.86
N PHE A 315 15.00 11.51 -12.89
CA PHE A 315 14.98 10.23 -12.18
C PHE A 315 14.76 9.06 -13.14
N ILE A 316 13.77 9.15 -14.02
CA ILE A 316 13.48 8.10 -15.01
C ILE A 316 14.69 7.90 -15.92
N GLN A 317 15.28 8.98 -16.46
CA GLN A 317 16.44 8.89 -17.36
C GLN A 317 17.67 8.28 -16.69
N ARG A 318 17.94 8.64 -15.42
CA ARG A 318 19.06 8.08 -14.66
C ARG A 318 18.88 6.60 -14.35
N ASN A 319 17.65 6.15 -14.12
CA ASN A 319 17.34 4.77 -13.74
C ASN A 319 16.88 3.89 -14.90
N ALA A 320 16.58 4.49 -16.06
CA ALA A 320 16.44 3.80 -17.32
C ALA A 320 17.84 3.28 -17.69
N LYS A 321 18.17 2.09 -17.21
CA LYS A 321 19.34 1.37 -17.71
C LYS A 321 19.25 1.33 -19.23
N ASP A 322 20.36 1.61 -19.90
CA ASP A 322 20.55 1.24 -21.30
C ASP A 322 19.98 -0.17 -21.49
N VAL A 323 19.12 -0.32 -22.51
CA VAL A 323 18.54 -1.58 -22.99
C VAL A 323 19.66 -2.46 -23.59
N ARG A 324 20.68 -2.78 -22.79
CA ARG A 324 21.86 -3.59 -23.12
C ARG A 324 22.07 -4.75 -22.15
N PHE A 325 21.36 -4.79 -21.04
CA PHE A 325 21.35 -5.90 -20.08
C PHE A 325 19.93 -6.49 -19.92
N LEU A 326 19.21 -6.62 -21.03
CA LEU A 326 18.29 -7.75 -21.18
C LEU A 326 19.19 -8.95 -21.48
N ASP A 327 19.60 -9.66 -20.44
CA ASP A 327 20.29 -10.93 -20.61
C ASP A 327 19.38 -11.87 -21.41
N ILE A 328 20.01 -12.46 -22.43
CA ILE A 328 19.53 -13.45 -23.40
C ILE A 328 19.01 -14.72 -22.70
#